data_AF-A0A3S4J1E0-F1
#
_entry.id   AF-A0A3S4J1E0-F1
#
_cell.length_a   1.000
_cell.length_b   1.000
_cell.length_c   1.000
_cell.angle_alpha   90.00
_cell.angle_beta   90.00
_cell.angle_gamma   90.00
#
_symmetry.space_group_name_H-M   'P 1'
#
loop_
_entity.id
_entity.type
_entity.pdbx_description
1 polymer ?
#
loop_
_entity_poly.entity_id
_entity_poly.type
_entity_poly.pdbx_seq_one_letter_code
_entity_poly.pdbx_strand_id
1 'polypeptide(L)'
;MHCVINDEIPAIVDVFRFFAGAARCLSGLAAGEYLEGHTSMIRRDPIGVVASIAPWNYPLMMAAWKLAPALAAGNCVVIKPSEITPLTALKLAALAKDIFPPGVLNVLFGRGQTVGDVLTGHEKVRMVSLTGSIATGEHILRHTAPAIKRTHMELGGKAPVIVFDDADLDAVAQGVRTFGFYNAGQDCTAACRIYAQRGIYDALVEKLGNAVSSLKIGAPEDESTELGPLSSLAHLKRVTAAVEEAKALSHIRVILAEVKRKVKVTISLRRCWQTQNRKMPSCNARSSARWSV
;
A
#
# COMPACT_ATOMS: atom_id res chain seq x y z
N MET A 1 -6.81 19.55 -0.27
CA MET A 1 -8.13 19.00 -0.67
C MET A 1 -8.25 18.95 -2.18
N HIS A 2 -7.65 19.88 -2.92
CA HIS A 2 -7.59 19.84 -4.38
C HIS A 2 -7.04 18.52 -4.95
N CYS A 3 -5.96 17.93 -4.41
CA CYS A 3 -5.47 16.61 -4.85
C CYS A 3 -6.52 15.50 -4.69
N VAL A 4 -7.26 15.48 -3.58
CA VAL A 4 -8.31 14.47 -3.38
C VAL A 4 -9.41 14.62 -4.44
N ILE A 5 -9.84 15.85 -4.72
CA ILE A 5 -10.91 16.14 -5.68
C ILE A 5 -10.46 15.84 -7.12
N ASN A 6 -9.23 16.21 -7.48
CA ASN A 6 -8.73 16.13 -8.85
C ASN A 6 -8.12 14.76 -9.19
N ASP A 7 -7.57 14.07 -8.20
CA ASP A 7 -6.80 12.85 -8.40
C ASP A 7 -7.56 11.62 -7.86
N GLU A 8 -7.89 11.61 -6.55
CA GLU A 8 -8.49 10.43 -5.91
C GLU A 8 -9.94 10.19 -6.34
N ILE A 9 -10.79 11.21 -6.37
CA ILE A 9 -12.22 11.04 -6.65
C ILE A 9 -12.47 10.49 -8.07
N PRO A 10 -11.85 11.02 -9.15
CA PRO A 10 -12.01 10.46 -10.49
C PRO A 10 -11.55 9.00 -10.56
N ALA A 11 -10.42 8.65 -9.92
CA ALA A 11 -9.93 7.27 -9.85
C ALA A 11 -10.89 6.35 -9.09
N ILE A 12 -11.46 6.81 -7.97
CA ILE A 12 -12.48 6.07 -7.21
C ILE A 12 -13.69 5.76 -8.07
N VAL A 13 -14.18 6.74 -8.82
CA VAL A 13 -15.32 6.56 -9.73
C VAL A 13 -14.96 5.56 -10.84
N ASP A 14 -13.77 5.67 -11.41
CA ASP A 14 -13.30 4.78 -12.46
C ASP A 14 -13.22 3.33 -11.99
N VAL A 15 -12.73 3.06 -10.77
CA VAL A 15 -12.70 1.72 -10.17
C VAL A 15 -14.07 1.05 -10.20
N PHE A 16 -15.13 1.75 -9.74
CA PHE A 16 -16.47 1.18 -9.74
C PHE A 16 -17.01 0.96 -11.16
N ARG A 17 -16.76 1.90 -12.09
CA ARG A 17 -17.18 1.76 -13.49
C ARG A 17 -16.47 0.60 -14.19
N PHE A 18 -15.18 0.46 -13.95
CA PHE A 18 -14.37 -0.64 -14.47
C PHE A 18 -14.92 -1.99 -14.01
N PHE A 19 -15.13 -2.17 -12.70
CA PHE A 19 -15.62 -3.44 -12.17
C PHE A 19 -17.09 -3.73 -12.54
N ALA A 20 -17.91 -2.70 -12.77
CA ALA A 20 -19.25 -2.90 -13.34
C ALA A 20 -19.19 -3.51 -14.76
N GLY A 21 -18.22 -3.09 -15.59
CA GLY A 21 -17.95 -3.73 -16.88
C GLY A 21 -17.35 -5.14 -16.71
N ALA A 22 -16.31 -5.27 -15.88
CA ALA A 22 -15.59 -6.53 -15.69
C ALA A 22 -16.47 -7.65 -15.13
N ALA A 23 -17.53 -7.33 -14.36
CA ALA A 23 -18.52 -8.28 -13.86
C ALA A 23 -19.14 -9.16 -14.97
N ARG A 24 -19.18 -8.66 -16.21
CA ARG A 24 -19.80 -9.33 -17.38
C ARG A 24 -18.78 -9.96 -18.32
N CYS A 25 -17.49 -9.90 -17.98
CA CYS A 25 -16.37 -10.26 -18.86
C CYS A 25 -15.47 -11.35 -18.25
N LEU A 26 -16.00 -12.18 -17.35
CA LEU A 26 -15.24 -13.29 -16.78
C LEU A 26 -14.96 -14.37 -17.83
N SER A 27 -13.67 -14.59 -18.12
CA SER A 27 -13.25 -15.70 -18.98
C SER A 27 -13.39 -17.06 -18.28
N GLY A 28 -13.47 -18.13 -19.07
CA GLY A 28 -13.41 -19.53 -18.64
C GLY A 28 -12.71 -20.39 -19.69
N LEU A 29 -12.58 -21.69 -19.41
CA LEU A 29 -12.16 -22.66 -20.42
C LEU A 29 -13.36 -23.05 -21.29
N ALA A 30 -13.12 -23.41 -22.56
CA ALA A 30 -14.16 -23.90 -23.43
C ALA A 30 -14.86 -25.11 -22.80
N ALA A 31 -16.19 -25.13 -22.87
CA ALA A 31 -16.94 -26.31 -22.48
C ALA A 31 -16.89 -27.35 -23.62
N GLY A 32 -16.83 -28.63 -23.28
CA GLY A 32 -16.77 -29.69 -24.28
C GLY A 32 -16.47 -31.07 -23.69
N GLU A 33 -16.42 -32.05 -24.57
CA GLU A 33 -16.08 -33.44 -24.23
C GLU A 33 -14.56 -33.62 -24.23
N TYR A 34 -13.97 -33.50 -23.04
CA TYR A 34 -12.56 -33.83 -22.80
C TYR A 34 -12.36 -35.30 -22.43
N LEU A 35 -13.46 -35.99 -22.13
CA LEU A 35 -13.60 -37.42 -21.95
C LEU A 35 -14.86 -37.83 -22.74
N GLU A 36 -14.76 -38.89 -23.52
CA GLU A 36 -15.84 -39.38 -24.39
C GLU A 36 -17.15 -39.58 -23.60
N GLY A 37 -18.24 -38.96 -24.05
CA GLY A 37 -19.55 -39.04 -23.39
C GLY A 37 -19.70 -38.16 -22.14
N HIS A 38 -18.73 -37.30 -21.83
CA HIS A 38 -18.75 -36.44 -20.64
C HIS A 38 -18.42 -34.97 -20.96
N THR A 39 -19.45 -34.10 -20.94
CA THR A 39 -19.27 -32.65 -21.08
C THR A 39 -18.69 -32.03 -19.81
N SER A 40 -17.52 -31.40 -19.93
CA SER A 40 -16.91 -30.59 -18.88
C SER A 40 -17.18 -29.10 -19.11
N MET A 41 -17.37 -28.36 -18.02
CA MET A 41 -17.49 -26.89 -18.04
C MET A 41 -16.95 -26.28 -16.74
N ILE A 42 -16.45 -25.05 -16.81
CA ILE A 42 -15.88 -24.32 -15.66
C ILE A 42 -16.72 -23.08 -15.37
N ARG A 43 -17.02 -22.87 -14.09
CA ARG A 43 -17.75 -21.71 -13.58
C ARG A 43 -16.89 -20.89 -12.62
N ARG A 44 -17.28 -19.63 -12.42
CA ARG A 44 -16.71 -18.72 -11.44
C ARG A 44 -17.83 -18.14 -10.60
N ASP A 45 -18.12 -18.81 -9.50
CA ASP A 45 -19.19 -18.43 -8.58
C ASP A 45 -18.63 -17.63 -7.37
N PRO A 46 -19.44 -16.78 -6.71
CA PRO A 46 -19.01 -16.03 -5.53
C PRO A 46 -18.57 -16.95 -4.39
N ILE A 47 -17.65 -16.44 -3.57
CA ILE A 47 -17.11 -17.17 -2.42
C ILE A 47 -17.96 -16.98 -1.15
N GLY A 48 -18.89 -16.02 -1.13
CA GLY A 48 -19.81 -15.77 -0.02
C GLY A 48 -19.55 -14.45 0.69
N VAL A 49 -19.28 -14.48 2.00
CA VAL A 49 -19.05 -13.27 2.80
C VAL A 49 -17.57 -12.89 2.83
N VAL A 50 -17.26 -11.65 2.46
CA VAL A 50 -15.91 -11.07 2.44
C VAL A 50 -15.76 -10.04 3.56
N ALA A 51 -14.75 -10.22 4.42
CA ALA A 51 -14.33 -9.20 5.36
C ALA A 51 -13.25 -8.32 4.71
N SER A 52 -13.49 -7.01 4.64
CA SER A 52 -12.56 -6.04 4.07
C SER A 52 -12.00 -5.12 5.15
N ILE A 53 -10.69 -5.06 5.30
CA ILE A 53 -9.99 -4.20 6.25
C ILE A 53 -9.19 -3.15 5.48
N ALA A 54 -9.63 -1.89 5.54
CA ALA A 54 -9.03 -0.79 4.78
C ALA A 54 -8.09 0.07 5.67
N PRO A 55 -6.96 0.56 5.13
CA PRO A 55 -5.98 1.38 5.84
C PRO A 55 -6.44 2.84 5.91
N TRP A 56 -5.59 3.68 6.47
CA TRP A 56 -5.87 5.10 6.69
C TRP A 56 -5.32 6.05 5.62
N ASN A 57 -4.37 5.61 4.80
CA ASN A 57 -3.66 6.50 3.88
C ASN A 57 -4.51 6.96 2.69
N TYR A 58 -5.34 6.07 2.15
CA TYR A 58 -6.33 6.39 1.10
C TYR A 58 -7.69 5.77 1.44
N PRO A 59 -8.43 6.30 2.43
CA PRO A 59 -9.53 5.59 3.05
C PRO A 59 -10.65 5.19 2.06
N LEU A 60 -11.03 6.10 1.16
CA LEU A 60 -12.14 5.85 0.23
C LEU A 60 -11.69 5.05 -0.99
N MET A 61 -10.49 5.31 -1.52
CA MET A 61 -9.93 4.54 -2.64
C MET A 61 -9.68 3.09 -2.26
N MET A 62 -9.13 2.82 -1.07
CA MET A 62 -8.96 1.44 -0.60
C MET A 62 -10.27 0.74 -0.31
N ALA A 63 -11.30 1.48 0.12
CA ALA A 63 -12.65 0.94 0.20
C ALA A 63 -13.16 0.57 -1.20
N ALA A 64 -13.02 1.43 -2.20
CA ALA A 64 -13.43 1.17 -3.58
C ALA A 64 -12.73 -0.08 -4.16
N TRP A 65 -11.41 -0.19 -4.01
CA TRP A 65 -10.63 -1.35 -4.48
C TRP A 65 -11.05 -2.68 -3.86
N LYS A 66 -11.62 -2.67 -2.65
CA LYS A 66 -12.11 -3.89 -1.98
C LYS A 66 -13.57 -4.17 -2.30
N LEU A 67 -14.40 -3.13 -2.30
CA LEU A 67 -15.85 -3.24 -2.50
C LEU A 67 -16.19 -3.59 -3.95
N ALA A 68 -15.63 -2.85 -4.91
CA ALA A 68 -15.98 -2.98 -6.32
C ALA A 68 -15.80 -4.42 -6.87
N PRO A 69 -14.62 -5.08 -6.75
CA PRO A 69 -14.46 -6.46 -7.23
C PRO A 69 -15.28 -7.47 -6.43
N ALA A 70 -15.40 -7.30 -5.10
CA ALA A 70 -16.13 -8.26 -4.28
C ALA A 70 -17.64 -8.27 -4.62
N LEU A 71 -18.23 -7.09 -4.76
CA LEU A 71 -19.62 -6.91 -5.16
C LEU A 71 -19.85 -7.36 -6.61
N ALA A 72 -18.96 -7.00 -7.53
CA ALA A 72 -19.02 -7.41 -8.93
C ALA A 72 -19.00 -8.94 -9.11
N ALA A 73 -18.24 -9.65 -8.26
CA ALA A 73 -18.19 -11.11 -8.25
C ALA A 73 -19.40 -11.76 -7.54
N GLY A 74 -20.35 -10.99 -7.01
CA GLY A 74 -21.57 -11.49 -6.37
C GLY A 74 -21.43 -11.80 -4.87
N ASN A 75 -20.43 -11.24 -4.19
CA ASN A 75 -20.22 -11.46 -2.75
C ASN A 75 -20.94 -10.41 -1.90
N CYS A 76 -21.27 -10.77 -0.66
CA CYS A 76 -21.63 -9.78 0.37
C CYS A 76 -20.37 -9.33 1.12
N VAL A 77 -20.30 -8.05 1.46
CA VAL A 77 -19.10 -7.46 2.08
C VAL A 77 -19.43 -6.83 3.44
N VAL A 78 -18.56 -7.10 4.40
CA VAL A 78 -18.47 -6.35 5.66
C VAL A 78 -17.12 -5.64 5.66
N ILE A 79 -17.13 -4.30 5.57
CA ILE A 79 -15.91 -3.49 5.54
C ILE A 79 -15.70 -2.75 6.86
N LYS A 80 -14.46 -2.79 7.37
CA LYS A 80 -13.99 -1.99 8.49
C LYS A 80 -12.87 -1.04 8.02
N PRO A 81 -13.11 0.27 7.93
CA PRO A 81 -12.05 1.25 7.68
C PRO A 81 -11.13 1.36 8.91
N SER A 82 -9.96 1.94 8.73
CA SER A 82 -9.09 2.32 9.84
C SER A 82 -9.84 3.21 10.84
N GLU A 83 -9.63 2.97 12.13
CA GLU A 83 -10.25 3.70 13.23
C GLU A 83 -9.92 5.19 13.25
N ILE A 84 -8.82 5.61 12.63
CA ILE A 84 -8.41 7.03 12.57
C ILE A 84 -8.98 7.79 11.35
N THR A 85 -9.57 7.09 10.37
CA THR A 85 -10.10 7.70 9.13
C THR A 85 -11.42 7.07 8.67
N PRO A 86 -12.48 7.03 9.49
CA PRO A 86 -13.71 6.31 9.15
C PRO A 86 -14.68 7.11 8.25
N LEU A 87 -14.53 8.43 8.19
CA LEU A 87 -15.60 9.34 7.76
C LEU A 87 -16.07 9.09 6.31
N THR A 88 -15.14 8.91 5.38
CA THR A 88 -15.50 8.70 3.96
C THR A 88 -16.15 7.35 3.71
N ALA A 89 -15.75 6.30 4.43
CA ALA A 89 -16.40 5.00 4.36
C ALA A 89 -17.83 5.04 4.94
N LEU A 90 -18.04 5.77 6.04
CA LEU A 90 -19.38 5.98 6.61
C LEU A 90 -20.25 6.83 5.68
N LYS A 91 -19.69 7.85 5.03
CA LYS A 91 -20.42 8.63 4.01
C LYS A 91 -20.80 7.78 2.80
N LEU A 92 -19.89 6.92 2.33
CA LEU A 92 -20.18 5.94 1.28
C LEU A 92 -21.33 5.02 1.70
N ALA A 93 -21.33 4.51 2.94
CA ALA A 93 -22.40 3.67 3.46
C ALA A 93 -23.77 4.36 3.38
N ALA A 94 -23.84 5.64 3.76
CA ALA A 94 -25.06 6.42 3.69
C ALA A 94 -25.55 6.62 2.24
N LEU A 95 -24.63 6.85 1.29
CA LEU A 95 -24.96 7.02 -0.12
C LEU A 95 -25.34 5.70 -0.81
N ALA A 96 -24.77 4.58 -0.37
CA ALA A 96 -25.00 3.25 -0.95
C ALA A 96 -26.20 2.50 -0.35
N LYS A 97 -26.83 3.05 0.70
CA LYS A 97 -27.86 2.40 1.52
C LYS A 97 -28.97 1.76 0.68
N ASP A 98 -29.50 2.51 -0.29
CA ASP A 98 -30.65 2.09 -1.10
C ASP A 98 -30.23 1.58 -2.50
N ILE A 99 -28.92 1.44 -2.75
CA ILE A 99 -28.39 0.92 -4.02
C ILE A 99 -28.40 -0.62 -4.02
N PHE A 100 -28.06 -1.24 -2.89
CA PHE A 100 -27.96 -2.69 -2.77
C PHE A 100 -29.05 -3.26 -1.86
N PRO A 101 -29.45 -4.53 -2.03
CA PRO A 101 -30.29 -5.22 -1.06
C PRO A 101 -29.69 -5.15 0.36
N PRO A 102 -30.53 -5.07 1.41
CA PRO A 102 -30.05 -5.06 2.79
C PRO A 102 -29.10 -6.23 3.10
N GLY A 103 -27.94 -5.93 3.69
CA GLY A 103 -26.93 -6.92 4.08
C GLY A 103 -25.89 -7.24 3.01
N VAL A 104 -26.03 -6.76 1.76
CA VAL A 104 -25.00 -6.93 0.72
C VAL A 104 -23.76 -6.10 1.01
N LEU A 105 -23.93 -4.85 1.47
CA LEU A 105 -22.85 -3.99 1.95
C LEU A 105 -23.10 -3.60 3.40
N ASN A 106 -22.15 -3.92 4.27
CA ASN A 106 -22.18 -3.54 5.67
C ASN A 106 -20.88 -2.79 6.01
N VAL A 107 -21.00 -1.63 6.65
CA VAL A 107 -19.84 -0.83 7.07
C VAL A 107 -19.81 -0.78 8.59
N LEU A 108 -18.72 -1.27 9.18
CA LEU A 108 -18.50 -1.26 10.63
C LEU A 108 -17.45 -0.21 11.01
N PHE A 109 -17.40 0.15 12.28
CA PHE A 109 -16.35 1.00 12.84
C PHE A 109 -15.86 0.44 14.17
N GLY A 110 -14.56 0.54 14.40
CA GLY A 110 -13.93 0.17 15.65
C GLY A 110 -12.47 -0.23 15.47
N ARG A 111 -11.79 -0.51 16.58
CA ARG A 111 -10.36 -0.87 16.59
C ARG A 111 -10.13 -2.26 15.98
N GLY A 112 -8.92 -2.48 15.49
CA GLY A 112 -8.49 -3.78 14.95
C GLY A 112 -8.78 -4.95 15.90
N GLN A 113 -8.35 -4.84 17.16
CA GLN A 113 -8.53 -5.92 18.16
C GLN A 113 -9.99 -6.19 18.53
N THR A 114 -10.82 -5.14 18.62
CA THR A 114 -12.20 -5.31 19.12
C THR A 114 -13.21 -5.64 18.03
N VAL A 115 -12.99 -5.18 16.80
CA VAL A 115 -13.91 -5.37 15.67
C VAL A 115 -13.27 -6.19 14.56
N GLY A 116 -12.01 -5.89 14.23
CA GLY A 116 -11.27 -6.59 13.17
C GLY A 116 -11.07 -8.08 13.47
N ASP A 117 -10.62 -8.44 14.68
CA ASP A 117 -10.38 -9.84 15.06
C ASP A 117 -11.68 -10.66 15.08
N VAL A 118 -12.77 -10.07 15.59
CA VAL A 118 -14.09 -10.72 15.58
C VAL A 118 -14.57 -10.92 14.14
N LEU A 119 -14.49 -9.88 13.31
CA LEU A 119 -14.92 -9.93 11.92
C LEU A 119 -14.11 -10.97 11.11
N THR A 120 -12.79 -10.90 11.19
CA THR A 120 -11.91 -11.76 10.38
C THR A 120 -11.91 -13.21 10.87
N GLY A 121 -12.13 -13.46 12.16
CA GLY A 121 -12.25 -14.79 12.74
C GLY A 121 -13.62 -15.45 12.57
N HIS A 122 -14.67 -14.69 12.23
CA HIS A 122 -16.04 -15.20 12.18
C HIS A 122 -16.20 -16.40 11.23
N GLU A 123 -16.89 -17.45 11.66
CA GLU A 123 -17.03 -18.73 10.90
C GLU A 123 -17.62 -18.55 9.50
N LYS A 124 -18.59 -17.62 9.36
CA LYS A 124 -19.30 -17.35 8.09
C LYS A 124 -18.49 -16.53 7.09
N VAL A 125 -17.40 -15.90 7.49
CA VAL A 125 -16.50 -15.16 6.58
C VAL A 125 -15.64 -16.16 5.81
N ARG A 126 -15.66 -16.08 4.48
CA ARG A 126 -14.94 -17.02 3.60
C ARG A 126 -13.65 -16.43 3.02
N MET A 127 -13.53 -15.10 3.01
CA MET A 127 -12.31 -14.42 2.62
C MET A 127 -12.06 -13.16 3.43
N VAL A 128 -10.80 -12.89 3.71
CA VAL A 128 -10.34 -11.65 4.33
C VAL A 128 -9.44 -10.89 3.35
N SER A 129 -9.80 -9.65 3.03
CA SER A 129 -9.01 -8.72 2.22
C SER A 129 -8.45 -7.60 3.09
N LEU A 130 -7.15 -7.57 3.29
CA LEU A 130 -6.45 -6.55 4.08
C LEU A 130 -5.58 -5.69 3.17
N THR A 131 -5.61 -4.38 3.40
CA THR A 131 -4.47 -3.52 3.06
C THR A 131 -3.99 -2.87 4.35
N GLY A 132 -2.71 -3.01 4.68
CA GLY A 132 -2.19 -2.62 5.98
C GLY A 132 -0.70 -2.92 6.17
N SER A 133 -0.31 -3.17 7.42
CA SER A 133 1.09 -3.47 7.77
C SER A 133 1.39 -4.97 7.69
N ILE A 134 2.66 -5.33 7.50
CA ILE A 134 3.15 -6.73 7.59
C ILE A 134 2.71 -7.38 8.90
N ALA A 135 2.94 -6.72 10.04
CA ALA A 135 2.58 -7.27 11.36
C ALA A 135 1.08 -7.57 11.49
N THR A 136 0.22 -6.70 10.94
CA THR A 136 -1.23 -6.93 10.88
C THR A 136 -1.58 -8.07 9.93
N GLY A 137 -0.91 -8.16 8.77
CA GLY A 137 -1.09 -9.24 7.81
C GLY A 137 -0.75 -10.60 8.40
N GLU A 138 0.42 -10.72 9.05
CA GLU A 138 0.82 -11.94 9.74
C GLU A 138 -0.17 -12.35 10.84
N HIS A 139 -0.64 -11.39 11.63
CA HIS A 139 -1.68 -11.63 12.63
C HIS A 139 -2.95 -12.20 12.00
N ILE A 140 -3.48 -11.55 10.96
CA ILE A 140 -4.70 -12.02 10.27
C ILE A 140 -4.48 -13.39 9.63
N LEU A 141 -3.31 -13.67 9.04
CA LEU A 141 -3.01 -14.98 8.46
C LEU A 141 -3.06 -16.08 9.53
N ARG A 142 -2.43 -15.87 10.69
CA ARG A 142 -2.50 -16.82 11.81
C ARG A 142 -3.92 -16.97 12.34
N HIS A 143 -4.63 -15.86 12.51
CA HIS A 143 -5.98 -15.81 13.07
C HIS A 143 -7.03 -16.49 12.17
N THR A 144 -6.81 -16.50 10.86
CA THR A 144 -7.73 -17.09 9.87
C THR A 144 -7.40 -18.52 9.47
N ALA A 145 -6.22 -19.02 9.86
CA ALA A 145 -5.73 -20.35 9.51
C ALA A 145 -6.63 -21.51 9.98
N PRO A 146 -7.20 -21.53 11.21
CA PRO A 146 -8.03 -22.65 11.66
C PRO A 146 -9.28 -22.90 10.79
N ALA A 147 -9.77 -21.88 10.10
CA ALA A 147 -10.93 -21.95 9.21
C ALA A 147 -10.54 -22.00 7.72
N ILE A 148 -9.25 -22.07 7.39
CA ILE A 148 -8.69 -22.14 6.03
C ILE A 148 -9.33 -21.06 5.12
N LYS A 149 -9.41 -19.82 5.62
CA LYS A 149 -10.03 -18.73 4.85
C LYS A 149 -9.12 -18.31 3.70
N ARG A 150 -9.72 -17.88 2.59
CA ARG A 150 -8.96 -17.18 1.53
C ARG A 150 -8.47 -15.84 2.06
N THR A 151 -7.24 -15.47 1.73
CA THR A 151 -6.68 -14.18 2.11
C THR A 151 -6.16 -13.43 0.88
N HIS A 152 -6.35 -12.11 0.90
CA HIS A 152 -5.80 -11.19 -0.10
C HIS A 152 -5.17 -10.02 0.65
N MET A 153 -3.88 -9.78 0.42
CA MET A 153 -3.02 -9.02 1.33
C MET A 153 -2.17 -8.02 0.55
N GLU A 154 -2.30 -6.75 0.90
CA GLU A 154 -1.41 -5.68 0.45
C GLU A 154 -0.73 -5.06 1.68
N LEU A 155 0.57 -5.34 1.86
CA LEU A 155 1.26 -5.20 3.16
C LEU A 155 2.35 -4.12 3.20
N GLY A 156 2.35 -3.23 2.21
CA GLY A 156 3.33 -2.16 2.05
C GLY A 156 4.53 -2.54 1.20
N GLY A 157 5.35 -1.54 0.87
CA GLY A 157 6.49 -1.70 -0.04
C GLY A 157 7.67 -0.79 0.31
N LYS A 158 8.80 -1.06 -0.34
CA LYS A 158 10.00 -0.22 -0.32
C LYS A 158 10.52 -0.05 -1.74
N ALA A 159 9.71 0.61 -2.56
CA ALA A 159 9.86 0.68 -4.01
C ALA A 159 11.24 1.22 -4.41
N PRO A 160 12.07 0.43 -5.14
CA PRO A 160 13.32 0.91 -5.67
C PRO A 160 13.08 1.80 -6.90
N VAL A 161 13.80 2.91 -6.98
CA VAL A 161 13.90 3.74 -8.19
C VAL A 161 15.33 3.60 -8.70
N ILE A 162 15.53 3.02 -9.88
CA ILE A 162 16.86 2.75 -10.43
C ILE A 162 17.12 3.75 -11.56
N VAL A 163 18.17 4.56 -11.40
CA VAL A 163 18.52 5.65 -12.30
C VAL A 163 19.90 5.39 -12.90
N PHE A 164 19.94 5.15 -14.20
CA PHE A 164 21.17 4.92 -14.96
C PHE A 164 21.83 6.23 -15.41
N ASP A 165 23.08 6.16 -15.83
CA ASP A 165 23.88 7.34 -16.24
C ASP A 165 23.30 8.06 -17.47
N ASP A 166 22.46 7.39 -18.27
CA ASP A 166 21.79 7.92 -19.47
C ASP A 166 20.36 8.44 -19.20
N ALA A 167 19.92 8.45 -17.94
CA ALA A 167 18.61 8.95 -17.57
C ALA A 167 18.51 10.47 -17.64
N ASP A 168 17.33 10.97 -18.01
CA ASP A 168 16.98 12.39 -17.86
C ASP A 168 16.84 12.73 -16.37
N LEU A 169 17.86 13.38 -15.81
CA LEU A 169 17.91 13.70 -14.38
C LEU A 169 16.86 14.73 -13.95
N ASP A 170 16.42 15.62 -14.85
CA ASP A 170 15.39 16.61 -14.53
C ASP A 170 14.03 15.94 -14.47
N ALA A 171 13.72 15.06 -15.42
CA ALA A 171 12.51 14.23 -15.36
C ALA A 171 12.49 13.35 -14.11
N VAL A 172 13.62 12.73 -13.76
CA VAL A 172 13.73 11.91 -12.53
C VAL A 172 13.52 12.76 -11.28
N ALA A 173 14.16 13.92 -11.18
CA ALA A 173 14.02 14.79 -10.01
C ALA A 173 12.57 15.25 -9.82
N GLN A 174 11.88 15.66 -10.89
CA GLN A 174 10.47 16.04 -10.83
C GLN A 174 9.54 14.86 -10.51
N GLY A 175 9.77 13.70 -11.15
CA GLY A 175 9.01 12.49 -10.87
C GLY A 175 9.12 12.09 -9.40
N VAL A 176 10.35 12.06 -8.85
CA VAL A 176 10.57 11.70 -7.44
C VAL A 176 10.01 12.77 -6.49
N ARG A 177 10.10 14.06 -6.83
CA ARG A 177 9.47 15.14 -6.04
C ARG A 177 7.98 14.87 -5.84
N THR A 178 7.28 14.40 -6.87
CA THR A 178 5.86 14.03 -6.76
C THR A 178 5.69 12.67 -6.08
N PHE A 179 6.21 11.59 -6.67
CA PHE A 179 5.91 10.21 -6.23
C PHE A 179 6.59 9.80 -4.92
N GLY A 180 7.60 10.53 -4.46
CA GLY A 180 8.25 10.32 -3.16
C GLY A 180 7.52 11.01 -2.01
N PHE A 181 6.70 12.03 -2.31
CA PHE A 181 6.15 12.96 -1.31
C PHE A 181 4.65 13.15 -1.39
N TYR A 182 4.00 12.70 -2.47
CA TYR A 182 2.54 12.68 -2.55
C TYR A 182 1.96 11.95 -1.33
N ASN A 183 0.87 12.49 -0.78
CA ASN A 183 0.29 12.05 0.50
C ASN A 183 1.32 12.00 1.66
N ALA A 184 2.30 12.90 1.65
CA ALA A 184 3.45 12.92 2.57
C ALA A 184 4.28 11.63 2.60
N GLY A 185 4.37 10.95 1.45
CA GLY A 185 5.08 9.67 1.32
C GLY A 185 4.38 8.52 2.03
N GLN A 186 3.13 8.70 2.47
CA GLN A 186 2.30 7.67 3.14
C GLN A 186 1.64 6.76 2.11
N ASP A 187 2.41 6.33 1.12
CA ASP A 187 1.98 5.51 0.00
C ASP A 187 2.78 4.20 -0.03
N CYS A 188 2.10 3.08 -0.27
CA CYS A 188 2.74 1.78 -0.41
C CYS A 188 3.67 1.71 -1.64
N THR A 189 3.41 2.53 -2.66
CA THR A 189 4.22 2.65 -3.88
C THR A 189 5.17 3.85 -3.87
N ALA A 190 5.32 4.55 -2.75
CA ALA A 190 6.15 5.75 -2.67
C ALA A 190 7.58 5.51 -3.19
N ALA A 191 8.08 6.44 -4.00
CA ALA A 191 9.44 6.45 -4.59
C ALA A 191 10.52 6.71 -3.51
N CYS A 192 10.71 5.75 -2.61
CA CYS A 192 11.37 5.97 -1.32
C CYS A 192 12.75 5.31 -1.18
N ARG A 193 13.26 4.66 -2.22
CA ARG A 193 14.61 4.07 -2.23
C ARG A 193 15.25 4.22 -3.61
N ILE A 194 16.00 5.30 -3.79
CA ILE A 194 16.60 5.64 -5.08
C ILE A 194 18.03 5.09 -5.14
N TYR A 195 18.31 4.35 -6.21
CA TYR A 195 19.62 3.84 -6.60
C TYR A 195 20.06 4.60 -7.84
N ALA A 196 21.11 5.39 -7.69
CA ALA A 196 21.66 6.20 -8.76
C ALA A 196 23.01 5.61 -9.20
N GLN A 197 23.21 5.46 -10.51
CA GLN A 197 24.49 5.03 -11.05
C GLN A 197 25.58 6.05 -10.73
N ARG A 198 26.83 5.57 -10.62
CA ARG A 198 27.93 6.36 -10.04
C ARG A 198 28.18 7.67 -10.78
N GLY A 199 28.06 7.70 -12.10
CA GLY A 199 28.37 8.87 -12.92
C GLY A 199 27.43 10.05 -12.65
N ILE A 200 26.15 9.76 -12.35
CA ILE A 200 25.12 10.78 -12.14
C ILE A 200 24.74 11.02 -10.68
N TYR A 201 25.32 10.28 -9.72
CA TYR A 201 24.88 10.29 -8.32
C TYR A 201 24.85 11.70 -7.70
N ASP A 202 25.95 12.44 -7.77
CA ASP A 202 26.05 13.74 -7.09
C ASP A 202 25.13 14.78 -7.75
N ALA A 203 25.07 14.79 -9.09
CA ALA A 203 24.18 15.67 -9.85
C ALA A 203 22.70 15.39 -9.55
N LEU A 204 22.31 14.12 -9.44
CA LEU A 204 20.95 13.74 -9.09
C LEU A 204 20.60 14.15 -7.66
N VAL A 205 21.51 13.95 -6.71
CA VAL A 205 21.30 14.35 -5.30
C VAL A 205 21.07 15.85 -5.19
N GLU A 206 21.85 16.66 -5.91
CA GLU A 206 21.68 18.11 -5.94
C GLU A 206 20.35 18.53 -6.56
N LYS A 207 20.04 18.03 -7.76
CA LYS A 207 18.76 18.33 -8.46
C LYS A 207 17.55 17.94 -7.63
N LEU A 208 17.58 16.76 -7.02
CA LEU A 208 16.49 16.30 -6.16
C LEU A 208 16.39 17.13 -4.88
N GLY A 209 17.51 17.50 -4.26
CA GLY A 209 17.54 18.42 -3.13
C GLY A 209 16.87 19.76 -3.48
N ASN A 210 17.21 20.34 -4.63
CA ASN A 210 16.60 21.59 -5.07
C ASN A 210 15.09 21.43 -5.32
N ALA A 211 14.69 20.38 -6.05
CA ALA A 211 13.29 20.09 -6.37
C ALA A 211 12.42 19.86 -5.11
N VAL A 212 12.94 19.14 -4.12
CA VAL A 212 12.21 18.84 -2.88
C VAL A 212 12.11 20.07 -1.98
N SER A 213 13.14 20.93 -1.97
CA SER A 213 13.16 22.14 -1.14
C SER A 213 12.04 23.14 -1.48
N SER A 214 11.49 23.05 -2.70
CA SER A 214 10.40 23.92 -3.16
C SER A 214 9.00 23.46 -2.74
N LEU A 215 8.84 22.28 -2.13
CA LEU A 215 7.53 21.76 -1.72
C LEU A 215 6.84 22.68 -0.72
N LYS A 216 5.64 23.13 -1.07
CA LYS A 216 4.82 23.98 -0.20
C LYS A 216 4.05 23.15 0.82
N ILE A 217 4.38 23.33 2.09
CA ILE A 217 3.67 22.74 3.23
C ILE A 217 2.65 23.76 3.73
N GLY A 218 1.39 23.35 3.89
CA GLY A 218 0.33 24.29 4.26
C GLY A 218 -0.98 23.63 4.67
N ALA A 219 -2.01 24.45 4.81
CA ALA A 219 -3.35 24.00 5.12
C ALA A 219 -3.93 23.19 3.94
N PRO A 220 -4.68 22.10 4.17
CA PRO A 220 -5.25 21.30 3.10
C PRO A 220 -6.19 22.08 2.17
N GLU A 221 -6.86 23.13 2.66
CA GLU A 221 -7.82 23.93 1.89
C GLU A 221 -7.14 24.89 0.92
N ASP A 222 -5.85 25.19 1.12
CA ASP A 222 -5.07 26.06 0.23
C ASP A 222 -4.68 25.31 -1.05
N GLU A 223 -5.04 25.87 -2.20
CA GLU A 223 -4.74 25.29 -3.53
C GLU A 223 -3.24 25.25 -3.82
N SER A 224 -2.43 26.05 -3.13
CA SER A 224 -0.98 26.07 -3.29
C SER A 224 -0.24 25.04 -2.42
N THR A 225 -0.93 24.35 -1.50
CA THR A 225 -0.34 23.33 -0.63
C THR A 225 -0.03 22.05 -1.40
N GLU A 226 1.24 21.67 -1.47
CA GLU A 226 1.68 20.44 -2.16
C GLU A 226 1.89 19.26 -1.18
N LEU A 227 2.16 19.57 0.10
CA LEU A 227 2.50 18.58 1.11
C LEU A 227 1.69 18.79 2.40
N GLY A 228 0.79 17.85 2.68
CA GLY A 228 -0.01 17.82 3.91
C GLY A 228 0.72 17.18 5.12
N PRO A 229 0.05 17.10 6.29
CA PRO A 229 0.61 16.47 7.47
C PRO A 229 0.63 14.94 7.39
N LEU A 230 1.42 14.31 8.28
CA LEU A 230 1.31 12.88 8.54
C LEU A 230 0.02 12.55 9.31
N SER A 231 -0.43 11.29 9.21
CA SER A 231 -1.74 10.84 9.68
C SER A 231 -1.95 10.89 11.19
N SER A 232 -0.89 10.79 11.98
CA SER A 232 -0.99 10.83 13.44
C SER A 232 0.33 11.18 14.11
N LEU A 233 0.25 11.63 15.37
CA LEU A 233 1.43 11.87 16.19
C LEU A 233 2.29 10.62 16.39
N ALA A 234 1.66 9.45 16.53
CA ALA A 234 2.38 8.17 16.64
C ALA A 234 3.15 7.86 15.35
N HIS A 235 2.52 8.07 14.19
CA HIS A 235 3.21 7.88 12.92
C HIS A 235 4.35 8.88 12.71
N LEU A 236 4.14 10.14 13.10
CA LEU A 236 5.19 11.16 13.07
C LEU A 236 6.40 10.74 13.90
N LYS A 237 6.20 10.30 15.15
CA LYS A 237 7.28 9.81 16.02
C LYS A 237 8.07 8.68 15.35
N ARG A 238 7.39 7.75 14.68
CA ARG A 238 8.03 6.65 13.94
C ARG A 238 8.88 7.15 12.77
N VAL A 239 8.40 8.12 12.00
CA VAL A 239 9.16 8.72 10.89
C VAL A 239 10.39 9.44 11.43
N THR A 240 10.23 10.28 12.46
CA THR A 240 11.36 10.99 13.08
C THR A 240 12.39 10.02 13.66
N ALA A 241 11.98 8.92 14.30
CA ALA A 241 12.91 7.92 14.83
C ALA A 241 13.74 7.25 13.71
N ALA A 242 13.11 6.86 12.60
CA ALA A 242 13.82 6.26 11.45
C ALA A 242 14.85 7.22 10.82
N VAL A 243 14.52 8.51 10.81
CA VAL A 243 15.44 9.56 10.36
C VAL A 243 16.64 9.71 11.29
N GLU A 244 16.41 9.75 12.61
CA GLU A 244 17.49 9.91 13.58
C GLU A 244 18.38 8.65 13.63
N GLU A 245 17.80 7.45 13.45
CA GLU A 245 18.56 6.20 13.23
C GLU A 245 19.47 6.30 12.00
N ALA A 246 18.95 6.79 10.87
CA ALA A 246 19.77 6.99 9.68
C ALA A 246 20.89 8.01 9.90
N LYS A 247 20.63 9.10 10.63
CA LYS A 247 21.64 10.12 10.96
C LYS A 247 22.74 9.62 11.89
N ALA A 248 22.45 8.61 12.72
CA ALA A 248 23.46 7.98 13.58
C ALA A 248 24.51 7.20 12.77
N LEU A 249 24.23 6.87 11.51
CA LEU A 249 25.19 6.24 10.61
C LEU A 249 26.11 7.29 9.97
N SER A 250 27.41 7.18 10.22
CA SER A 250 28.43 8.16 9.79
C SER A 250 28.53 8.38 8.27
N HIS A 251 27.99 7.47 7.48
CA HIS A 251 28.03 7.51 6.02
C HIS A 251 26.73 8.03 5.38
N ILE A 252 25.74 8.45 6.19
CA ILE A 252 24.50 9.07 5.72
C ILE A 252 24.56 10.58 5.98
N ARG A 253 24.18 11.36 4.97
CA ARG A 253 24.08 12.82 5.05
C ARG A 253 22.64 13.27 4.80
N VAL A 254 22.17 14.19 5.63
CA VAL A 254 20.90 14.89 5.41
C VAL A 254 21.14 16.04 4.43
N ILE A 255 20.42 16.04 3.31
CA ILE A 255 20.59 17.04 2.24
C ILE A 255 19.74 18.29 2.49
N LEU A 256 18.50 18.11 2.96
CA LEU A 256 17.60 19.20 3.31
C LEU A 256 17.10 19.03 4.75
N ALA A 257 17.19 20.11 5.52
CA ALA A 257 16.71 20.16 6.90
C ALA A 257 16.11 21.54 7.20
N GLU A 258 15.09 21.99 6.48
CA GLU A 258 14.34 23.17 6.96
C GLU A 258 13.17 22.74 7.86
N VAL A 259 13.42 22.89 9.16
CA VAL A 259 12.43 22.84 10.24
C VAL A 259 12.00 24.26 10.54
N LYS A 260 11.02 24.81 9.80
CA LYS A 260 10.30 26.00 10.27
C LYS A 260 9.04 25.55 11.01
N ARG A 261 9.19 25.48 12.34
CA ARG A 261 8.22 25.12 13.40
C ARG A 261 7.97 23.62 13.62
N LYS A 262 8.71 23.09 14.61
CA LYS A 262 8.37 21.95 15.50
C LYS A 262 8.02 20.58 14.90
N VAL A 263 8.39 20.21 13.68
CA VAL A 263 8.32 18.80 13.25
C VAL A 263 9.43 18.47 12.22
N LYS A 264 10.23 17.42 12.48
CA LYS A 264 11.33 16.93 11.62
C LYS A 264 10.86 15.73 10.77
N VAL A 265 10.90 15.84 9.45
CA VAL A 265 10.85 14.70 8.50
C VAL A 265 11.97 14.87 7.48
N THR A 266 12.67 13.78 7.16
CA THR A 266 13.94 13.77 6.40
C THR A 266 13.95 12.61 5.41
N ILE A 267 14.60 12.82 4.27
CA ILE A 267 14.76 11.80 3.22
C ILE A 267 16.25 11.49 3.03
N SER A 268 16.54 10.20 2.85
CA SER A 268 17.86 9.59 2.81
C SER A 268 18.01 8.73 1.56
N LEU A 269 19.17 8.80 0.90
CA LEU A 269 19.54 8.01 -0.28
C LEU A 269 20.95 7.43 -0.14
N ARG A 270 21.17 6.26 -0.74
CA ARG A 270 22.32 5.37 -0.50
C ARG A 270 23.32 5.41 -1.67
N ARG A 271 24.63 5.48 -1.37
CA ARG A 271 25.70 4.97 -2.26
C ARG A 271 25.91 3.48 -1.96
N CYS A 272 25.67 2.60 -2.91
CA CYS A 272 26.00 1.17 -2.76
C CYS A 272 26.81 0.67 -3.95
N TRP A 273 28.14 0.71 -3.83
CA TRP A 273 29.09 -0.39 -4.11
C TRP A 273 30.50 0.19 -4.30
N GLN A 274 31.47 -0.27 -3.51
CA GLN A 274 32.86 -0.33 -3.89
C GLN A 274 33.37 -1.72 -3.49
N THR A 275 33.57 -2.55 -4.51
CA THR A 275 34.62 -3.57 -4.65
C THR A 275 35.38 -3.96 -3.38
N GLN A 276 35.08 -5.14 -2.84
CA GLN A 276 36.06 -5.91 -2.06
C GLN A 276 36.66 -7.01 -2.93
N ASN A 277 37.67 -6.64 -3.72
CA ASN A 277 38.68 -7.56 -4.19
C ASN A 277 39.71 -7.73 -3.06
N ARG A 278 39.48 -8.66 -2.13
CA ARG A 278 40.52 -9.16 -1.23
C ARG A 278 40.36 -10.66 -1.03
N LYS A 279 41.40 -11.39 -1.41
CA LYS A 279 41.61 -12.83 -1.19
C LYS A 279 41.29 -13.20 0.28
N MET A 280 40.41 -14.17 0.48
CA MET A 280 40.25 -14.87 1.76
C MET A 280 41.23 -16.05 1.82
N PRO A 281 41.93 -16.30 2.94
CA PRO A 281 42.54 -17.59 3.22
C PRO A 281 41.49 -18.57 3.74
N SER A 282 41.68 -19.85 3.38
CA SER A 282 40.88 -21.00 3.77
C SER A 282 40.72 -21.13 5.29
N CYS A 283 39.48 -21.32 5.76
CA CYS A 283 39.22 -21.85 7.09
C CYS A 283 38.14 -22.95 7.00
N ASN A 284 38.56 -24.19 7.22
CA ASN A 284 37.71 -25.36 7.38
C ASN A 284 36.93 -25.25 8.69
N ALA A 285 35.61 -25.34 8.63
CA ALA A 285 34.79 -25.75 9.76
C ALA A 285 33.59 -26.56 9.25
N ARG A 286 33.68 -27.88 9.42
CA ARG A 286 32.55 -28.80 9.35
C ARG A 286 31.66 -28.59 10.59
N SER A 287 30.36 -28.45 10.42
CA SER A 287 29.39 -29.12 11.30
C SER A 287 28.05 -29.28 10.61
N SER A 288 27.51 -30.48 10.77
CA SER A 288 26.44 -31.14 10.02
C SER A 288 25.04 -30.75 10.50
N ALA A 289 24.13 -30.44 9.58
CA ALA A 289 22.69 -30.51 9.82
C ALA A 289 22.18 -31.92 9.48
N ARG A 290 21.64 -32.64 10.48
CA ARG A 290 20.78 -33.81 10.27
C ARG A 290 19.34 -33.38 10.44
N TRP A 291 18.52 -33.66 9.44
CA TRP A 291 17.06 -33.75 9.55
C TRP A 291 16.72 -35.24 9.46
N SER A 292 15.95 -35.73 10.41
CA SER A 292 15.29 -37.04 10.34
C SER A 292 13.78 -36.84 10.44
N VAL A 293 13.09 -37.65 9.64
CA VAL A 293 11.65 -37.74 9.35
C VAL A 293 10.76 -37.64 10.59
#